data_AF-A0A4Q4TA91-F1
#
_entry.id   AF-A0A4Q4TA91-F1
#
_cell.length_a   1.000
_cell.length_b   1.000
_cell.length_c   1.000
_cell.angle_alpha   90.00
_cell.angle_beta   90.00
_cell.angle_gamma   90.00
#
_symmetry.space_group_name_H-M   'P 1'
#
loop_
_entity.id
_entity.type
_entity.pdbx_description
1 polymer ?
#
loop_
_entity_poly.entity_id
_entity_poly.type
_entity_poly.pdbx_seq_one_letter_code
_entity_poly.pdbx_strand_id
1 'polypeptide(L)'
;MSDTESTEGTNQKGANKGEKKQTQLAHRHKSMPTYYPFDNKYVVDLEPGSYMPRDLLNFSVKTFWLREDDDLSLRHEDARKGFTGTFLQSRAKFGQEVERGRALNAQKRDANNLRTHIDNFFFFGQLRGHLDVEFGMDIVAPTEDGSVKEGWNGHTVLRGDRCHLKVNIGSKDQIFPLMAIAETLVHEMAHAYLMLFSAWGCEKCDKARLSTIGLPGDGHGLIFQMLHRIMVTTIREWDDCLKDLAAKDCPGLQVSQSARALARQAYKALPSAEKDAYRKPRSLLQAQRDLIRITDNDEVLVDLTLRDRALRAEEDIRVKKNRVNEKNRRQMELQRLEKATKQTGEEQR
;
A
#
# COMPACT_ATOMS: atom_id res chain seq x y z
N MET A 1 47.15 -60.17 -23.29
CA MET A 1 46.81 -60.78 -24.59
C MET A 1 45.54 -60.12 -25.06
N SER A 2 45.64 -59.52 -26.24
CA SER A 2 44.58 -58.89 -27.03
C SER A 2 43.48 -59.89 -27.36
N ASP A 3 42.25 -59.42 -27.56
CA ASP A 3 41.52 -59.60 -28.81
C ASP A 3 40.28 -58.67 -28.85
N THR A 4 40.09 -58.08 -30.05
CA THR A 4 38.85 -57.67 -30.76
C THR A 4 37.72 -56.91 -29.99
N GLU A 5 37.02 -55.93 -30.55
CA GLU A 5 36.43 -55.90 -31.89
C GLU A 5 35.89 -54.49 -32.23
N SER A 6 35.79 -54.27 -33.54
CA SER A 6 35.37 -53.08 -34.29
C SER A 6 33.84 -52.94 -34.45
N THR A 7 33.33 -51.72 -34.66
CA THR A 7 32.43 -51.31 -35.77
C THR A 7 31.96 -49.84 -35.55
N GLU A 8 32.41 -48.92 -36.40
CA GLU A 8 31.65 -48.33 -37.54
C GLU A 8 30.42 -47.51 -37.13
N GLY A 9 30.63 -46.21 -36.90
CA GLY A 9 29.57 -45.21 -36.74
C GLY A 9 29.15 -44.64 -38.10
N THR A 10 27.95 -45.02 -38.55
CA THR A 10 27.32 -44.46 -39.75
C THR A 10 26.71 -43.08 -39.44
N ASN A 11 27.10 -42.11 -40.26
CA ASN A 11 26.45 -40.81 -40.40
C ASN A 11 24.97 -40.99 -40.81
N GLN A 12 24.04 -40.48 -40.01
CA GLN A 12 22.74 -40.04 -40.52
C GLN A 12 22.37 -38.65 -39.96
N LYS A 13 22.44 -37.66 -40.84
CA LYS A 13 21.80 -36.35 -40.71
C LYS A 13 20.28 -36.54 -40.72
N GLY A 14 19.64 -36.26 -39.59
CA GLY A 14 18.20 -36.04 -39.48
C GLY A 14 17.94 -34.63 -38.97
N ALA A 15 17.44 -33.75 -39.84
CA ALA A 15 16.96 -32.42 -39.49
C ALA A 15 15.65 -32.50 -38.69
N ASN A 16 15.35 -31.40 -37.98
CA ASN A 16 14.10 -31.04 -37.27
C ASN A 16 13.92 -31.55 -35.84
N LYS A 17 14.22 -30.68 -34.87
CA LYS A 17 13.19 -29.81 -34.27
C LYS A 17 13.88 -28.77 -33.39
N GLY A 18 13.85 -27.53 -33.84
CA GLY A 18 14.13 -26.38 -33.00
C GLY A 18 13.05 -26.29 -31.93
N GLU A 19 13.25 -26.94 -30.80
CA GLU A 19 12.63 -26.54 -29.55
C GLU A 19 13.19 -25.14 -29.23
N LYS A 20 12.44 -24.12 -29.67
CA LYS A 20 12.47 -22.83 -29.02
C LYS A 20 12.19 -23.12 -27.54
N LYS A 21 13.25 -23.23 -26.74
CA LYS A 21 13.17 -22.93 -25.31
C LYS A 21 12.55 -21.54 -25.24
N GLN A 22 11.24 -21.48 -25.02
CA GLN A 22 10.62 -20.31 -24.43
C GLN A 22 11.41 -20.10 -23.15
N THR A 23 12.35 -19.18 -23.23
CA THR A 23 12.95 -18.57 -22.06
C THR A 23 11.76 -17.95 -21.35
N GLN A 24 11.23 -18.66 -20.33
CA GLN A 24 10.31 -18.08 -19.38
C GLN A 24 10.99 -16.80 -18.90
N LEU A 25 10.49 -15.66 -19.38
CA LEU A 25 10.93 -14.36 -18.92
C LEU A 25 10.76 -14.39 -17.41
N ALA A 26 11.87 -14.43 -16.68
CA ALA A 26 11.83 -14.39 -15.23
C ALA A 26 11.02 -13.15 -14.84
N HIS A 27 9.85 -13.36 -14.25
CA HIS A 27 8.99 -12.27 -13.81
C HIS A 27 9.80 -11.37 -12.85
N ARG A 28 10.17 -10.17 -13.33
CA ARG A 28 10.90 -9.18 -12.54
C ARG A 28 9.91 -8.14 -12.04
N HIS A 29 9.85 -7.96 -10.73
CA HIS A 29 9.10 -6.87 -10.11
C HIS A 29 9.71 -5.54 -10.51
N LYS A 30 8.86 -4.54 -10.71
CA LYS A 30 9.33 -3.16 -10.87
C LYS A 30 9.98 -2.72 -9.56
N SER A 31 11.12 -2.06 -9.65
CA SER A 31 11.79 -1.51 -8.47
C SER A 31 10.97 -0.35 -7.92
N MET A 32 10.69 -0.36 -6.62
CA MET A 32 10.08 0.79 -5.96
C MET A 32 11.03 1.99 -5.97
N PRO A 33 10.51 3.22 -6.14
CA PRO A 33 11.31 4.42 -5.95
C PRO A 33 11.91 4.45 -4.55
N THR A 34 13.17 4.87 -4.47
CA THR A 34 13.93 4.88 -3.21
C THR A 34 13.26 5.77 -2.16
N TYR A 35 12.42 6.72 -2.57
CA TYR A 35 11.89 7.77 -1.72
C TYR A 35 10.61 8.39 -2.33
N TYR A 36 9.67 8.86 -1.50
CA TYR A 36 8.51 9.64 -1.93
C TYR A 36 8.72 11.12 -1.57
N PRO A 37 8.78 12.05 -2.54
CA PRO A 37 9.09 13.47 -2.30
C PRO A 37 8.17 14.21 -1.33
N PHE A 38 8.77 15.05 -0.46
CA PHE A 38 8.07 16.09 0.32
C PHE A 38 7.47 17.17 -0.58
N ASP A 39 8.13 17.42 -1.71
CA ASP A 39 7.67 18.38 -2.69
C ASP A 39 6.42 17.83 -3.38
N ASN A 40 5.26 18.40 -3.03
CA ASN A 40 3.95 18.05 -3.56
C ASN A 40 3.85 18.11 -5.10
N LYS A 41 4.81 18.75 -5.77
CA LYS A 41 4.89 18.77 -7.24
C LYS A 41 5.35 17.44 -7.83
N TYR A 42 6.00 16.59 -7.05
CA TYR A 42 6.49 15.29 -7.48
C TYR A 42 5.60 14.20 -6.89
N VAL A 43 4.69 13.68 -7.72
CA VAL A 43 3.88 12.52 -7.39
C VAL A 43 4.56 11.29 -7.97
N VAL A 44 4.83 10.30 -7.11
CA VAL A 44 5.27 8.98 -7.57
C VAL A 44 4.03 8.19 -7.96
N ASP A 45 3.80 8.01 -9.25
CA ASP A 45 2.70 7.19 -9.74
C ASP A 45 3.10 5.71 -9.75
N LEU A 46 2.38 4.92 -8.97
CA LEU A 46 2.56 3.48 -8.87
C LEU A 46 1.82 2.80 -10.02
N GLU A 47 2.48 1.87 -10.69
CA GLU A 47 1.88 1.03 -11.71
C GLU A 47 1.10 -0.12 -11.03
N PRO A 48 -0.21 -0.29 -11.33
CA PRO A 48 -0.96 -1.43 -10.83
C PRO A 48 -0.29 -2.77 -11.20
N GLY A 49 -0.45 -3.79 -10.35
CA GLY A 49 -0.01 -5.15 -10.68
C GLY A 49 1.51 -5.36 -10.79
N SER A 50 2.35 -4.48 -10.23
CA SER A 50 3.78 -4.41 -10.60
C SER A 50 4.79 -4.68 -9.49
N TYR A 51 4.41 -4.50 -8.23
CA TYR A 51 5.39 -4.39 -7.14
C TYR A 51 5.38 -5.58 -6.18
N MET A 52 6.50 -5.78 -5.49
CA MET A 52 6.56 -6.69 -4.35
C MET A 52 5.76 -6.10 -3.18
N PRO A 53 4.87 -6.88 -2.53
CA PRO A 53 4.12 -6.43 -1.35
C PRO A 53 5.00 -5.85 -0.24
N ARG A 54 6.18 -6.46 0.00
CA ARG A 54 7.14 -5.96 1.00
C ARG A 54 7.66 -4.57 0.66
N ASP A 55 7.95 -4.33 -0.62
CA ASP A 55 8.48 -3.05 -1.06
C ASP A 55 7.40 -1.97 -0.98
N LEU A 56 6.13 -2.32 -1.27
CA LEU A 56 4.98 -1.44 -1.04
C LEU A 56 4.85 -1.04 0.43
N LEU A 57 4.93 -2.01 1.36
CA LEU A 57 4.89 -1.75 2.80
C LEU A 57 6.03 -0.82 3.24
N ASN A 58 7.28 -1.16 2.90
CA ASN A 58 8.44 -0.35 3.26
C ASN A 58 8.37 1.05 2.65
N PHE A 59 7.85 1.15 1.42
CA PHE A 59 7.69 2.42 0.71
C PHE A 59 6.66 3.33 1.36
N SER A 60 5.51 2.79 1.77
CA SER A 60 4.49 3.57 2.47
C SER A 60 4.96 3.97 3.86
N VAL A 61 5.47 3.03 4.67
CA VAL A 61 5.76 3.29 6.08
C VAL A 61 6.89 4.32 6.26
N LYS A 62 7.89 4.35 5.37
CA LYS A 62 9.06 5.24 5.51
C LYS A 62 8.74 6.73 5.40
N THR A 63 7.56 7.07 4.88
CA THR A 63 7.17 8.46 4.61
C THR A 63 6.41 9.08 5.76
N PHE A 64 5.92 8.29 6.73
CA PHE A 64 5.10 8.81 7.82
C PHE A 64 5.45 8.23 9.20
N TRP A 65 6.16 7.10 9.29
CA TRP A 65 6.42 6.44 10.57
C TRP A 65 7.33 7.26 11.49
N LEU A 66 6.86 7.51 12.72
CA LEU A 66 7.55 8.30 13.76
C LEU A 66 8.10 9.63 13.21
N ARG A 67 7.35 10.24 12.29
CA ARG A 67 7.61 11.59 11.81
C ARG A 67 6.72 12.56 12.55
N GLU A 68 7.35 13.54 13.15
CA GLU A 68 6.68 14.67 13.78
C GLU A 68 6.33 15.71 12.71
N ASP A 69 5.60 16.76 13.10
CA ASP A 69 5.07 17.79 12.21
C ASP A 69 6.12 18.37 11.26
N ASP A 70 7.31 18.68 11.78
CA ASP A 70 8.40 19.28 11.01
C ASP A 70 9.01 18.32 9.96
N ASP A 71 8.79 17.01 10.13
CA ASP A 71 9.28 15.94 9.27
C ASP A 71 8.18 15.35 8.37
N LEU A 72 6.97 15.93 8.35
CA LEU A 72 5.86 15.55 7.47
C LEU A 72 5.77 16.49 6.26
N SER A 73 5.34 15.94 5.11
CA SER A 73 5.16 16.80 3.94
C SER A 73 3.87 17.59 4.09
N LEU A 74 3.79 18.75 3.42
CA LEU A 74 2.57 19.57 3.44
C LEU A 74 1.31 18.74 3.11
N ARG A 75 1.40 17.79 2.18
CA ARG A 75 0.29 16.88 1.88
C ARG A 75 -0.09 15.98 3.05
N HIS A 76 0.88 15.43 3.77
CA HIS A 76 0.63 14.59 4.94
C HIS A 76 0.08 15.43 6.10
N GLU A 77 0.64 16.62 6.33
CA GLU A 77 0.10 17.55 7.32
C GLU A 77 -1.35 17.93 7.03
N ASP A 78 -1.64 18.34 5.79
CA ASP A 78 -2.98 18.72 5.35
C ASP A 78 -3.95 17.54 5.44
N ALA A 79 -3.50 16.34 5.09
CA ALA A 79 -4.30 15.14 5.21
C ALA A 79 -4.63 14.81 6.68
N ARG A 80 -3.65 14.88 7.57
CA ARG A 80 -3.85 14.67 9.01
C ARG A 80 -4.78 15.72 9.61
N LYS A 81 -4.50 17.01 9.40
CA LYS A 81 -5.33 18.14 9.86
C LYS A 81 -6.76 18.06 9.30
N GLY A 82 -6.89 17.70 8.03
CA GLY A 82 -8.18 17.50 7.37
C GLY A 82 -8.95 16.31 7.91
N PHE A 83 -8.28 15.19 8.18
CA PHE A 83 -8.89 14.01 8.81
C PHE A 83 -9.42 14.34 10.21
N THR A 84 -8.57 14.88 11.09
CA THR A 84 -8.95 15.20 12.47
C THR A 84 -10.06 16.26 12.50
N GLY A 85 -9.94 17.31 11.67
CA GLY A 85 -10.97 18.33 11.52
C GLY A 85 -12.31 17.76 11.06
N THR A 86 -12.31 16.93 10.01
CA THR A 86 -13.53 16.25 9.51
C THR A 86 -14.14 15.36 10.60
N PHE A 87 -13.31 14.58 11.30
CA PHE A 87 -13.76 13.67 12.35
C PHE A 87 -14.43 14.42 13.50
N LEU A 88 -13.77 15.43 14.07
CA LEU A 88 -14.27 16.23 15.19
C LEU A 88 -15.57 16.96 14.84
N GLN A 89 -15.67 17.53 13.64
CA GLN A 89 -16.87 18.24 13.19
C GLN A 89 -18.04 17.31 12.90
N SER A 90 -17.76 16.08 12.48
CA SER A 90 -18.78 15.18 11.95
C SER A 90 -19.24 14.15 12.96
N ARG A 91 -18.43 13.78 13.96
CA ARG A 91 -18.71 12.68 14.92
C ARG A 91 -20.09 12.75 15.57
N ALA A 92 -20.61 13.96 15.84
CA ALA A 92 -21.92 14.15 16.46
C ALA A 92 -23.09 13.73 15.56
N LYS A 93 -22.90 13.66 14.24
CA LYS A 93 -23.91 13.24 13.24
C LYS A 93 -24.00 11.73 13.07
N PHE A 94 -23.11 10.98 13.73
CA PHE A 94 -22.97 9.52 13.62
C PHE A 94 -23.35 8.86 14.95
N GLY A 95 -23.60 7.55 14.93
CA GLY A 95 -24.08 6.83 16.11
C GLY A 95 -25.55 7.13 16.47
N GLN A 96 -26.30 7.79 15.58
CA GLN A 96 -27.70 8.13 15.80
C GLN A 96 -28.64 7.20 15.03
N GLU A 97 -29.85 7.01 15.57
CA GLU A 97 -30.97 6.43 14.82
C GLU A 97 -31.40 7.38 13.69
N VAL A 98 -31.89 6.81 12.59
CA VAL A 98 -32.36 7.55 11.43
C VAL A 98 -33.67 6.99 10.94
N GLU A 99 -34.55 7.92 10.55
CA GLU A 99 -35.80 7.56 9.88
C GLU A 99 -35.54 6.71 8.64
N ARG A 100 -36.35 5.67 8.51
CA ARG A 100 -36.28 4.71 7.41
C ARG A 100 -36.44 5.42 6.07
N GLY A 101 -35.49 5.22 5.16
CA GLY A 101 -35.51 5.84 3.83
C GLY A 101 -34.93 7.26 3.77
N ARG A 102 -34.46 7.83 4.88
CA ARG A 102 -33.76 9.11 4.87
C ARG A 102 -32.45 9.01 4.07
N ALA A 103 -32.23 9.95 3.16
CA ALA A 103 -30.97 10.03 2.43
C ALA A 103 -29.81 10.42 3.35
N LEU A 104 -28.73 9.61 3.35
CA LEU A 104 -27.54 9.80 4.19
C LEU A 104 -26.44 10.60 3.50
N ASN A 105 -26.78 11.56 2.64
CA ASN A 105 -25.82 12.26 1.77
C ASN A 105 -24.71 12.96 2.57
N ALA A 106 -25.04 13.57 3.72
CA ALA A 106 -24.06 14.22 4.57
C ALA A 106 -23.07 13.21 5.17
N GLN A 107 -23.56 12.09 5.71
CA GLN A 107 -22.73 11.03 6.29
C GLN A 107 -21.84 10.37 5.23
N LYS A 108 -22.39 10.09 4.04
CA LYS A 108 -21.62 9.53 2.92
C LYS A 108 -20.48 10.48 2.50
N ARG A 109 -20.75 11.78 2.43
CA ARG A 109 -19.73 12.79 2.13
C ARG A 109 -18.66 12.85 3.22
N ASP A 110 -19.06 12.89 4.49
CA ASP A 110 -18.12 12.97 5.61
C ASP A 110 -17.23 11.71 5.67
N ALA A 111 -17.79 10.51 5.43
CA ALA A 111 -17.03 9.26 5.30
C ALA A 111 -16.06 9.27 4.10
N ASN A 112 -16.50 9.80 2.95
CA ASN A 112 -15.65 9.93 1.76
C ASN A 112 -14.50 10.95 1.97
N ASN A 113 -14.73 11.99 2.76
CA ASN A 113 -13.67 12.93 3.14
C ASN A 113 -12.60 12.23 3.99
N LEU A 114 -13.00 11.44 5.00
CA LEU A 114 -12.05 10.62 5.77
C LEU A 114 -11.23 9.70 4.85
N ARG A 115 -11.89 8.97 3.93
CA ARG A 115 -11.24 8.15 2.90
C ARG A 115 -10.20 8.94 2.12
N THR A 116 -10.53 10.16 1.69
CA THR A 116 -9.62 10.99 0.89
C THR A 116 -8.39 11.40 1.68
N HIS A 117 -8.54 11.71 2.98
CA HIS A 117 -7.41 12.02 3.85
C HIS A 117 -6.54 10.79 4.13
N ILE A 118 -7.14 9.62 4.37
CA ILE A 118 -6.39 8.36 4.50
C ILE A 118 -5.57 8.08 3.24
N ASP A 119 -6.16 8.24 2.05
CA ASP A 119 -5.48 8.05 0.77
C ASP A 119 -4.29 9.01 0.62
N ASN A 120 -4.51 10.29 0.91
CA ASN A 120 -3.46 11.30 0.82
C ASN A 120 -2.31 11.08 1.80
N PHE A 121 -2.59 10.61 3.01
CA PHE A 121 -1.59 10.41 4.05
C PHE A 121 -0.81 9.09 3.87
N PHE A 122 -1.50 7.96 3.72
CA PHE A 122 -0.84 6.64 3.75
C PHE A 122 -0.45 6.11 2.38
N PHE A 123 -1.16 6.56 1.34
CA PHE A 123 -1.03 6.04 -0.02
C PHE A 123 -0.76 7.14 -1.04
N PHE A 124 -0.43 8.36 -0.58
CA PHE A 124 -0.04 9.48 -1.44
C PHE A 124 -1.06 9.83 -2.54
N GLY A 125 -2.34 9.56 -2.28
CA GLY A 125 -3.44 9.69 -3.24
C GLY A 125 -3.34 8.77 -4.45
N GLN A 126 -2.60 7.68 -4.35
CA GLN A 126 -2.46 6.69 -5.42
C GLN A 126 -3.76 5.91 -5.64
N LEU A 127 -4.65 5.84 -4.65
CA LEU A 127 -5.90 5.09 -4.80
C LEU A 127 -6.99 5.86 -5.56
N ARG A 128 -6.95 7.20 -5.59
CA ARG A 128 -8.04 8.03 -6.15
C ARG A 128 -8.41 7.73 -7.61
N GLY A 129 -7.45 7.31 -8.43
CA GLY A 129 -7.67 6.98 -9.85
C GLY A 129 -8.25 5.59 -10.09
N HIS A 130 -8.16 4.74 -9.07
CA HIS A 130 -8.37 3.29 -9.19
C HIS A 130 -9.42 2.75 -8.23
N LEU A 131 -9.95 3.56 -7.32
CA LEU A 131 -10.87 3.12 -6.28
C LEU A 131 -12.26 3.69 -6.50
N ASP A 132 -13.21 2.81 -6.83
CA ASP A 132 -14.64 3.12 -6.83
C ASP A 132 -15.20 2.82 -5.45
N VAL A 133 -15.90 3.77 -4.84
CA VAL A 133 -16.36 3.66 -3.45
C VAL A 133 -17.88 3.81 -3.36
N GLU A 134 -18.51 2.87 -2.68
CA GLU A 134 -19.93 2.89 -2.35
C GLU A 134 -20.10 2.95 -0.82
N PHE A 135 -20.84 3.96 -0.35
CA PHE A 135 -21.25 4.08 1.05
C PHE A 135 -22.76 3.90 1.17
N GLY A 136 -23.21 3.11 2.13
CA GLY A 136 -24.63 2.85 2.32
C GLY A 136 -24.96 2.11 3.61
N MET A 137 -26.24 1.85 3.80
CA MET A 137 -26.75 0.99 4.89
C MET A 137 -26.87 -0.41 4.33
N ASP A 138 -26.35 -1.42 5.03
CA ASP A 138 -26.50 -2.84 4.65
C ASP A 138 -26.12 -3.17 3.19
N ILE A 139 -25.14 -2.45 2.62
CA ILE A 139 -24.67 -2.66 1.24
C ILE A 139 -23.61 -3.76 1.14
N VAL A 140 -22.95 -4.07 2.27
CA VAL A 140 -22.09 -5.24 2.44
C VAL A 140 -22.98 -6.34 2.98
N ALA A 141 -23.38 -7.27 2.10
CA ALA A 141 -24.14 -8.45 2.48
C ALA A 141 -23.22 -9.51 3.11
N PRO A 142 -23.72 -10.32 4.06
CA PRO A 142 -23.07 -11.57 4.42
C PRO A 142 -22.95 -12.44 3.16
N THR A 143 -21.77 -12.96 2.85
CA THR A 143 -21.60 -13.85 1.70
C THR A 143 -22.21 -15.23 1.98
N GLU A 144 -22.76 -15.87 0.95
CA GLU A 144 -23.39 -17.21 1.03
C GLU A 144 -22.42 -18.32 1.50
N ASP A 145 -21.12 -18.14 1.29
CA ASP A 145 -20.04 -19.04 1.74
C ASP A 145 -19.58 -18.79 3.19
N GLY A 146 -20.13 -17.77 3.84
CA GLY A 146 -19.76 -17.37 5.19
C GLY A 146 -18.34 -16.80 5.32
N SER A 147 -17.73 -16.31 4.24
CA SER A 147 -16.45 -15.57 4.28
C SER A 147 -16.59 -14.17 4.89
N VAL A 148 -17.75 -13.52 4.75
CA VAL A 148 -18.15 -12.35 5.56
C VAL A 148 -18.87 -12.83 6.81
N LYS A 149 -18.12 -13.43 7.74
CA LYS A 149 -18.59 -13.72 9.11
C LYS A 149 -18.16 -12.58 10.02
N GLU A 150 -19.14 -11.90 10.60
CA GLU A 150 -19.08 -10.99 11.76
C GLU A 150 -17.77 -10.21 11.94
N GLY A 151 -17.77 -8.91 11.60
CA GLY A 151 -16.80 -7.98 12.20
C GLY A 151 -16.53 -6.73 11.38
N TRP A 152 -16.35 -6.88 10.07
CA TRP A 152 -15.95 -5.77 9.22
C TRP A 152 -17.12 -5.28 8.37
N ASN A 153 -17.43 -4.00 8.52
CA ASN A 153 -18.50 -3.30 7.81
C ASN A 153 -18.05 -2.85 6.42
N GLY A 154 -17.08 -3.55 5.84
CA GLY A 154 -16.37 -3.18 4.62
C GLY A 154 -16.15 -4.39 3.72
N HIS A 155 -16.00 -4.12 2.43
CA HIS A 155 -15.58 -5.13 1.46
C HIS A 155 -14.82 -4.48 0.31
N THR A 156 -13.63 -5.01 0.04
CA THR A 156 -12.77 -4.59 -1.08
C THR A 156 -12.58 -5.73 -2.06
N VAL A 157 -12.81 -5.46 -3.34
CA VAL A 157 -12.53 -6.40 -4.42
C VAL A 157 -11.78 -5.72 -5.56
N LEU A 158 -10.75 -6.38 -6.08
CA LEU A 158 -10.06 -5.97 -7.30
C LEU A 158 -10.75 -6.56 -8.53
N ARG A 159 -11.07 -5.71 -9.52
CA ARG A 159 -11.61 -6.10 -10.83
C ARG A 159 -10.82 -5.40 -11.92
N GLY A 160 -9.94 -6.14 -12.59
CA GLY A 160 -8.98 -5.56 -13.54
C GLY A 160 -8.01 -4.64 -12.80
N ASP A 161 -7.90 -3.40 -13.25
CA ASP A 161 -7.06 -2.34 -12.67
C ASP A 161 -7.82 -1.36 -11.75
N ARG A 162 -9.03 -1.75 -11.33
CA ARG A 162 -9.86 -0.98 -10.40
C ARG A 162 -10.21 -1.80 -9.17
N CYS A 163 -10.15 -1.16 -8.02
CA CYS A 163 -10.69 -1.69 -6.77
C CYS A 163 -12.10 -1.11 -6.54
N HIS A 164 -13.02 -1.96 -6.12
CA HIS A 164 -14.34 -1.56 -5.65
C HIS A 164 -14.40 -1.76 -4.14
N LEU A 165 -14.66 -0.66 -3.44
CA LEU A 165 -14.81 -0.60 -2.00
C LEU A 165 -16.26 -0.34 -1.65
N LYS A 166 -16.85 -1.21 -0.83
CA LYS A 166 -18.15 -0.99 -0.20
C LYS A 166 -17.97 -0.81 1.29
N VAL A 167 -18.64 0.19 1.88
CA VAL A 167 -18.60 0.44 3.32
C VAL A 167 -20.02 0.67 3.85
N ASN A 168 -20.43 -0.18 4.79
CA ASN A 168 -21.61 0.05 5.61
C ASN A 168 -21.34 1.23 6.55
N ILE A 169 -22.11 2.30 6.40
CA ILE A 169 -22.11 3.43 7.34
C ILE A 169 -23.17 3.28 8.44
N GLY A 170 -23.93 2.19 8.40
CA GLY A 170 -24.92 1.80 9.39
C GLY A 170 -25.65 0.51 8.96
N SER A 171 -26.56 0.07 9.81
CA SER A 171 -27.42 -1.08 9.56
C SER A 171 -28.85 -0.76 9.98
N LYS A 172 -29.83 -1.19 9.18
CA LYS A 172 -31.25 -0.92 9.36
C LYS A 172 -31.53 0.58 9.52
N ASP A 173 -31.84 1.00 10.72
CA ASP A 173 -32.20 2.35 11.17
C ASP A 173 -31.12 3.00 12.04
N GLN A 174 -29.94 2.37 12.18
CA GLN A 174 -28.86 2.86 13.04
C GLN A 174 -27.60 3.21 12.24
N ILE A 175 -27.17 4.47 12.28
CA ILE A 175 -25.86 4.88 11.73
C ILE A 175 -24.77 4.41 12.69
N PHE A 176 -23.69 3.84 12.15
CA PHE A 176 -22.55 3.44 12.97
C PHE A 176 -21.78 4.66 13.50
N PRO A 177 -21.13 4.54 14.66
CA PRO A 177 -20.21 5.57 15.14
C PRO A 177 -19.14 5.89 14.08
N LEU A 178 -18.77 7.17 13.95
CA LEU A 178 -17.76 7.58 12.96
C LEU A 178 -16.41 6.89 13.17
N MET A 179 -16.08 6.55 14.42
CA MET A 179 -14.89 5.76 14.77
C MET A 179 -14.87 4.39 14.08
N ALA A 180 -16.01 3.68 14.08
CA ALA A 180 -16.12 2.36 13.45
C ALA A 180 -16.01 2.44 11.92
N ILE A 181 -16.55 3.51 11.33
CA ILE A 181 -16.42 3.78 9.90
C ILE A 181 -14.97 4.11 9.54
N ALA A 182 -14.28 4.93 10.35
CA ALA A 182 -12.87 5.24 10.16
C ALA A 182 -12.00 3.98 10.25
N GLU A 183 -12.24 3.13 11.25
CA GLU A 183 -11.59 1.82 11.40
C GLU A 183 -11.80 0.94 10.17
N THR A 184 -13.04 0.84 9.67
CA THR A 184 -13.36 0.09 8.45
C THR A 184 -12.64 0.66 7.23
N LEU A 185 -12.60 1.99 7.08
CA LEU A 185 -11.89 2.63 5.96
C LEU A 185 -10.39 2.34 5.98
N VAL A 186 -9.75 2.43 7.15
CA VAL A 186 -8.32 2.14 7.30
C VAL A 186 -8.01 0.70 6.90
N HIS A 187 -8.85 -0.24 7.35
CA HIS A 187 -8.74 -1.66 7.00
C HIS A 187 -8.88 -1.89 5.50
N GLU A 188 -9.98 -1.45 4.92
CA GLU A 188 -10.30 -1.72 3.51
C GLU A 188 -9.37 -1.00 2.54
N MET A 189 -8.90 0.20 2.88
CA MET A 189 -7.95 0.92 2.04
C MET A 189 -6.55 0.27 2.06
N ALA A 190 -6.16 -0.39 3.16
CA ALA A 190 -4.96 -1.21 3.19
C ALA A 190 -5.08 -2.42 2.25
N HIS A 191 -6.26 -3.07 2.19
CA HIS A 191 -6.55 -4.09 1.18
C HIS A 191 -6.44 -3.52 -0.22
N ALA A 192 -7.13 -2.41 -0.51
CA ALA A 192 -7.14 -1.80 -1.83
C ALA A 192 -5.72 -1.48 -2.33
N TYR A 193 -4.89 -0.87 -1.49
CA TYR A 193 -3.50 -0.55 -1.83
C TYR A 193 -2.67 -1.80 -2.16
N LEU A 194 -2.73 -2.81 -1.29
CA LEU A 194 -1.96 -4.03 -1.49
C LEU A 194 -2.46 -4.83 -2.69
N MET A 195 -3.77 -4.98 -2.88
CA MET A 195 -4.34 -5.70 -4.02
C MET A 195 -4.02 -5.01 -5.34
N LEU A 196 -4.16 -3.69 -5.40
CA LEU A 196 -4.00 -2.93 -6.64
C LEU A 196 -2.55 -2.90 -7.13
N PHE A 197 -1.58 -2.67 -6.25
CA PHE A 197 -0.19 -2.44 -6.66
C PHE A 197 0.71 -3.66 -6.56
N SER A 198 0.29 -4.73 -5.87
CA SER A 198 1.08 -5.97 -5.82
C SER A 198 1.03 -6.73 -7.14
N ALA A 199 2.11 -7.44 -7.47
CA ALA A 199 2.19 -8.21 -8.70
C ALA A 199 1.10 -9.29 -8.85
N TRP A 200 0.30 -9.21 -9.92
CA TRP A 200 -0.83 -10.13 -10.16
C TRP A 200 -0.44 -11.46 -10.82
N GLY A 201 0.68 -11.48 -11.56
CA GLY A 201 1.13 -12.64 -12.34
C GLY A 201 2.37 -13.34 -11.79
N CYS A 202 2.84 -12.99 -10.58
CA CYS A 202 4.05 -13.58 -10.02
C CYS A 202 3.74 -14.85 -9.23
N GLU A 203 4.05 -16.02 -9.80
CA GLU A 203 3.89 -17.33 -9.13
C GLU A 203 4.59 -17.38 -7.76
N LYS A 204 5.75 -16.72 -7.61
CA LYS A 204 6.46 -16.67 -6.32
C LYS A 204 5.70 -15.85 -5.27
N CYS A 205 5.14 -14.70 -5.66
CA CYS A 205 4.30 -13.91 -4.77
C CYS A 205 3.03 -14.65 -4.41
N ASP A 206 2.45 -15.36 -5.38
CA ASP A 206 1.22 -16.12 -5.19
C ASP A 206 1.43 -17.27 -4.18
N LYS A 207 2.48 -18.07 -4.34
CA LYS A 207 2.87 -19.09 -3.35
C LYS A 207 3.24 -18.50 -1.98
N ALA A 208 3.53 -17.21 -1.90
CA ALA A 208 3.85 -16.49 -0.66
C ALA A 208 2.69 -15.62 -0.14
N ARG A 209 1.45 -15.80 -0.63
CA ARG A 209 0.27 -15.01 -0.24
C ARG A 209 0.08 -14.89 1.27
N LEU A 210 0.23 -15.98 2.02
CA LEU A 210 0.14 -15.96 3.49
C LEU A 210 1.16 -15.01 4.15
N SER A 211 2.37 -14.94 3.60
CA SER A 211 3.45 -14.07 4.10
C SER A 211 3.41 -12.67 3.49
N THR A 212 2.47 -12.41 2.57
CA THR A 212 2.32 -11.14 1.87
C THR A 212 0.92 -10.57 2.10
N ILE A 213 0.06 -10.57 1.09
CA ILE A 213 -1.21 -9.86 1.07
C ILE A 213 -2.41 -10.72 1.47
N GLY A 214 -2.22 -12.00 1.84
CA GLY A 214 -3.30 -12.90 2.26
C GLY A 214 -3.87 -13.76 1.14
N LEU A 215 -4.64 -14.78 1.52
CA LEU A 215 -5.29 -15.69 0.57
C LEU A 215 -6.39 -14.97 -0.22
N PRO A 216 -6.72 -15.43 -1.44
CA PRO A 216 -7.90 -14.95 -2.15
C PRO A 216 -9.15 -15.05 -1.27
N GLY A 217 -9.93 -13.97 -1.19
CA GLY A 217 -11.14 -13.88 -0.36
C GLY A 217 -10.92 -13.47 1.10
N ASP A 218 -9.70 -13.57 1.63
CA ASP A 218 -9.37 -13.13 3.00
C ASP A 218 -8.53 -11.84 2.99
N GLY A 219 -7.39 -11.84 2.30
CA GLY A 219 -6.55 -10.64 2.20
C GLY A 219 -5.74 -10.29 3.47
N HIS A 220 -5.77 -11.09 4.53
CA HIS A 220 -5.16 -10.76 5.83
C HIS A 220 -3.76 -11.38 6.03
N GLY A 221 -2.91 -11.32 5.01
CA GLY A 221 -1.52 -11.81 5.10
C GLY A 221 -0.64 -10.97 6.04
N LEU A 222 0.59 -11.43 6.29
CA LEU A 222 1.49 -10.74 7.23
C LEU A 222 1.79 -9.28 6.85
N ILE A 223 1.94 -8.97 5.55
CA ILE A 223 2.20 -7.60 5.09
C ILE A 223 0.98 -6.71 5.29
N PHE A 224 -0.22 -7.23 5.06
CA PHE A 224 -1.47 -6.54 5.40
C PHE A 224 -1.50 -6.23 6.90
N GLN A 225 -1.29 -7.24 7.75
CA GLN A 225 -1.37 -7.09 9.21
C GLN A 225 -0.39 -6.02 9.73
N MET A 226 0.85 -5.99 9.18
CA MET A 226 1.83 -4.95 9.50
C MET A 226 1.38 -3.56 9.07
N LEU A 227 0.95 -3.41 7.81
CA LEU A 227 0.52 -2.13 7.24
C LEU A 227 -0.68 -1.56 8.02
N HIS A 228 -1.73 -2.36 8.17
CA HIS A 228 -2.94 -2.00 8.89
C HIS A 228 -2.62 -1.56 10.32
N ARG A 229 -1.81 -2.32 11.04
CA ARG A 229 -1.46 -1.99 12.42
C ARG A 229 -0.73 -0.66 12.51
N ILE A 230 0.26 -0.43 11.64
CA ILE A 230 1.03 0.81 11.62
C ILE A 230 0.12 2.01 11.33
N MET A 231 -0.78 1.90 10.35
CA MET A 231 -1.76 2.94 10.04
C MET A 231 -2.63 3.28 11.25
N VAL A 232 -3.14 2.27 11.95
CA VAL A 232 -3.93 2.46 13.18
C VAL A 232 -3.11 3.16 14.26
N THR A 233 -1.84 2.79 14.50
CA THR A 233 -1.00 3.48 15.51
C THR A 233 -0.88 4.95 15.17
N THR A 234 -0.54 5.23 13.91
CA THR A 234 -0.29 6.59 13.45
C THR A 234 -1.54 7.46 13.61
N ILE A 235 -2.73 6.95 13.32
CA ILE A 235 -3.98 7.73 13.48
C ILE A 235 -4.31 7.98 14.95
N ARG A 236 -4.06 7.01 15.84
CA ARG A 236 -4.27 7.18 17.30
C ARG A 236 -3.46 8.33 17.89
N GLU A 237 -2.30 8.63 17.28
CA GLU A 237 -1.40 9.72 17.70
C GLU A 237 -1.81 11.09 17.15
N TRP A 238 -2.77 11.16 16.22
CA TRP A 238 -3.14 12.44 15.59
C TRP A 238 -3.96 13.36 16.48
N ASP A 239 -4.79 12.80 17.37
CA ASP A 239 -5.65 13.55 18.28
C ASP A 239 -6.16 12.63 19.42
N ASP A 240 -6.36 13.18 20.62
CA ASP A 240 -6.86 12.44 21.78
C ASP A 240 -8.20 11.75 21.52
N CYS A 241 -9.05 12.32 20.66
CA CYS A 241 -10.34 11.71 20.33
C CYS A 241 -10.22 10.44 19.47
N LEU A 242 -9.05 10.16 18.91
CA LEU A 242 -8.76 9.01 18.05
C LEU A 242 -7.96 7.90 18.76
N LYS A 243 -7.54 8.11 20.01
CA LYS A 243 -6.70 7.16 20.78
C LYS A 243 -7.27 5.75 20.84
N ASP A 244 -8.59 5.62 20.77
CA ASP A 244 -9.33 4.36 20.89
C ASP A 244 -9.67 3.71 19.53
N LEU A 245 -9.20 4.26 18.40
CA LEU A 245 -9.43 3.70 17.06
C LEU A 245 -8.97 2.24 17.02
N ALA A 246 -9.90 1.30 16.75
CA ALA A 246 -9.62 -0.13 16.74
C ALA A 246 -8.95 -0.66 18.03
N ALA A 247 -9.08 -0.01 19.20
CA ALA A 247 -8.35 -0.40 20.42
C ALA A 247 -8.66 -1.81 20.91
N LYS A 248 -9.90 -2.27 20.67
CA LYS A 248 -10.32 -3.64 21.01
C LYS A 248 -9.70 -4.67 20.08
N ASP A 249 -9.64 -4.37 18.78
CA ASP A 249 -9.16 -5.30 17.77
C ASP A 249 -7.63 -5.27 17.61
N CYS A 250 -7.01 -4.11 17.78
CA CYS A 250 -5.55 -3.89 17.75
C CYS A 250 -5.06 -3.34 19.11
N PRO A 251 -5.03 -4.14 20.18
CA PRO A 251 -4.65 -3.66 21.51
C PRO A 251 -3.15 -3.34 21.59
N GLY A 252 -2.80 -2.21 22.22
CA GLY A 252 -1.41 -1.79 22.36
C GLY A 252 -0.73 -1.72 20.99
N LEU A 253 0.40 -2.41 20.80
CA LEU A 253 1.16 -2.51 19.53
C LEU A 253 0.83 -3.76 18.69
N GLN A 254 -0.17 -4.55 19.09
CA GLN A 254 -0.49 -5.83 18.46
C GLN A 254 -1.31 -5.70 17.19
N VAL A 255 -1.07 -6.58 16.21
CA VAL A 255 -1.89 -6.70 14.99
C VAL A 255 -3.37 -6.99 15.29
N SER A 256 -4.22 -6.72 14.31
CA SER A 256 -5.66 -7.01 14.36
C SER A 256 -5.95 -8.46 14.73
N GLN A 257 -6.65 -8.67 15.84
CA GLN A 257 -7.05 -9.98 16.35
C GLN A 257 -8.04 -10.65 15.40
N SER A 258 -9.04 -9.91 14.90
CA SER A 258 -10.03 -10.42 13.96
C SER A 258 -9.40 -10.78 12.61
N ALA A 259 -8.58 -9.90 12.00
CA ALA A 259 -7.89 -10.19 10.75
C ALA A 259 -7.00 -11.44 10.88
N ARG A 260 -6.30 -11.58 12.00
CA ARG A 260 -5.47 -12.76 12.28
C ARG A 260 -6.31 -14.03 12.44
N ALA A 261 -7.46 -13.94 13.10
CA ALA A 261 -8.38 -15.07 13.24
C ALA A 261 -8.93 -15.51 11.88
N LEU A 262 -9.33 -14.57 11.03
CA LEU A 262 -9.79 -14.80 9.65
C LEU A 262 -8.69 -15.44 8.79
N ALA A 263 -7.47 -14.89 8.81
CA ALA A 263 -6.33 -15.47 8.08
C ALA A 263 -6.06 -16.93 8.48
N ARG A 264 -6.14 -17.22 9.79
CA ARG A 264 -5.97 -18.59 10.32
C ARG A 264 -7.10 -19.50 9.89
N GLN A 265 -8.34 -19.02 9.88
CA GLN A 265 -9.50 -19.79 9.43
C GLN A 265 -9.41 -20.09 7.93
N ALA A 266 -9.10 -19.09 7.11
CA ALA A 266 -8.91 -19.24 5.68
C ALA A 266 -7.83 -20.29 5.37
N TYR A 267 -6.67 -20.20 6.04
CA TYR A 267 -5.62 -21.22 5.89
C TYR A 267 -6.06 -22.62 6.32
N LYS A 268 -6.82 -22.75 7.42
CA LYS A 268 -7.33 -24.05 7.88
C LYS A 268 -8.30 -24.68 6.89
N ALA A 269 -9.12 -23.85 6.23
CA ALA A 269 -10.12 -24.28 5.24
C ALA A 269 -9.49 -24.79 3.93
N LEU A 270 -8.23 -24.46 3.63
CA LEU A 270 -7.56 -24.94 2.42
C LEU A 270 -7.44 -26.48 2.39
N PRO A 271 -7.66 -27.11 1.23
CA PRO A 271 -7.31 -28.51 1.00
C PRO A 271 -5.82 -28.78 1.29
N SER A 272 -5.48 -29.99 1.74
CA SER A 272 -4.09 -30.34 2.08
C SER A 272 -3.11 -30.11 0.93
N ALA A 273 -3.53 -30.39 -0.31
CA ALA A 273 -2.71 -30.17 -1.52
C ALA A 273 -2.39 -28.68 -1.76
N GLU A 274 -3.31 -27.77 -1.40
CA GLU A 274 -3.11 -26.32 -1.54
C GLU A 274 -2.28 -25.74 -0.39
N LYS A 275 -2.40 -26.31 0.81
CA LYS A 275 -1.55 -25.90 1.96
C LYS A 275 -0.06 -26.05 1.65
N ASP A 276 0.32 -27.11 0.93
CA ASP A 276 1.70 -27.32 0.50
C ASP A 276 2.16 -26.28 -0.54
N ALA A 277 1.27 -25.75 -1.37
CA ALA A 277 1.58 -24.66 -2.30
C ALA A 277 1.90 -23.33 -1.59
N TYR A 278 1.33 -23.11 -0.40
CA TYR A 278 1.57 -21.93 0.45
C TYR A 278 2.56 -22.18 1.59
N ARG A 279 3.15 -23.38 1.70
CA ARG A 279 4.21 -23.66 2.68
C ARG A 279 5.47 -22.87 2.33
N LYS A 280 5.67 -21.79 3.10
CA LYS A 280 6.83 -20.88 3.15
C LYS A 280 8.06 -21.34 2.34
N PRO A 281 8.46 -20.60 1.30
CA PRO A 281 9.88 -20.48 0.98
C PRO A 281 10.53 -19.75 2.16
N ARG A 282 11.15 -20.48 3.10
CA ARG A 282 11.97 -19.91 4.20
C ARG A 282 12.94 -18.84 3.70
N SER A 283 13.37 -18.93 2.45
CA SER A 283 14.30 -18.00 1.79
C SER A 283 13.72 -16.62 1.45
N LEU A 284 12.40 -16.47 1.27
CA LEU A 284 11.79 -15.14 1.03
C LEU A 284 11.77 -14.27 2.29
N LEU A 285 11.64 -14.90 3.46
CA LEU A 285 11.66 -14.23 4.76
C LEU A 285 13.08 -13.82 5.20
N GLN A 286 14.13 -14.50 4.72
CA GLN A 286 15.50 -14.29 5.18
C GLN A 286 16.30 -13.27 4.35
N ALA A 287 15.89 -12.98 3.11
CA ALA A 287 16.65 -12.14 2.18
C ALA A 287 16.20 -10.67 2.14
N GLN A 288 15.09 -10.33 2.79
CA GLN A 288 14.60 -8.96 2.88
C GLN A 288 14.88 -8.46 4.29
N ARG A 289 15.72 -7.42 4.43
CA ARG A 289 16.01 -6.77 5.72
C ARG A 289 14.69 -6.57 6.46
N ASP A 290 14.55 -7.15 7.65
CA ASP A 290 13.32 -7.12 8.45
C ASP A 290 13.08 -5.74 9.08
N LEU A 291 12.97 -4.72 8.23
CA LEU A 291 12.75 -3.34 8.63
C LEU A 291 11.39 -3.16 9.29
N ILE A 292 10.42 -4.05 9.00
CA ILE A 292 9.11 -4.08 9.64
C ILE A 292 8.81 -5.55 9.94
N ARG A 293 8.51 -5.91 11.18
CA ARG A 293 8.29 -7.31 11.57
C ARG A 293 7.22 -7.45 12.64
N ILE A 294 6.59 -8.62 12.66
CA ILE A 294 5.69 -9.04 13.74
C ILE A 294 6.52 -9.87 14.74
N THR A 295 6.43 -9.55 16.03
CA THR A 295 7.10 -10.30 17.10
C THR A 295 6.31 -11.56 17.47
N ASP A 296 6.88 -12.41 18.33
CA ASP A 296 6.17 -13.58 18.87
C ASP A 296 4.94 -13.18 19.70
N ASN A 297 4.94 -11.96 20.26
CA ASN A 297 3.81 -11.37 20.98
C ASN A 297 2.83 -10.60 20.06
N ASP A 298 2.94 -10.82 18.75
CA ASP A 298 2.08 -10.22 17.73
C ASP A 298 2.18 -8.70 17.59
N GLU A 299 3.22 -8.09 18.15
CA GLU A 299 3.51 -6.66 18.04
C GLU A 299 4.21 -6.34 16.72
N VAL A 300 3.87 -5.20 16.13
CA VAL A 300 4.56 -4.71 14.93
C VAL A 300 5.69 -3.77 15.34
N LEU A 301 6.92 -4.16 15.01
CA LEU A 301 8.10 -3.33 15.20
C LEU A 301 8.59 -2.81 13.86
N VAL A 302 8.99 -1.53 13.85
CA VAL A 302 9.58 -0.85 12.70
C VAL A 302 10.99 -0.40 13.07
N ASP A 303 11.96 -0.78 12.24
CA ASP A 303 13.37 -0.41 12.35
C ASP A 303 13.54 1.09 12.06
N LEU A 304 14.16 1.82 13.00
CA LEU A 304 14.38 3.26 12.89
C LEU A 304 15.21 3.66 11.66
N THR A 305 16.04 2.76 11.13
CA THR A 305 16.81 3.02 9.90
C THR A 305 15.92 3.28 8.70
N LEU A 306 14.65 2.84 8.72
CA LEU A 306 13.68 3.10 7.67
C LEU A 306 13.33 4.61 7.61
N ARG A 307 13.15 5.25 8.76
CA ARG A 307 13.01 6.72 8.89
C ARG A 307 14.31 7.42 8.52
N ASP A 308 15.43 7.02 9.11
CA ASP A 308 16.72 7.70 8.91
C ASP A 308 17.21 7.64 7.46
N ARG A 309 16.88 6.57 6.73
CA ARG A 309 17.18 6.47 5.29
C ARG A 309 16.33 7.44 4.47
N ALA A 310 15.06 7.63 4.85
CA ALA A 310 14.19 8.54 4.16
C ALA A 310 14.63 10.00 4.38
N LEU A 311 14.91 10.42 5.62
CA LEU A 311 15.45 11.75 5.95
C LEU A 311 16.78 12.04 5.21
N ARG A 312 17.66 11.04 5.08
CA ARG A 312 18.90 11.21 4.28
C ARG A 312 18.64 11.37 2.79
N ALA A 313 17.74 10.56 2.23
CA ALA A 313 17.38 10.68 0.81
C ALA A 313 16.76 12.05 0.50
N GLU A 314 16.02 12.62 1.44
CA GLU A 314 15.44 13.97 1.37
C GLU A 314 16.52 15.04 1.28
N GLU A 315 17.46 15.00 2.23
CA GLU A 315 18.55 15.96 2.28
C GLU A 315 19.40 15.90 1.01
N ASP A 316 19.69 14.69 0.51
CA ASP A 316 20.40 14.51 -0.76
C ASP A 316 19.67 15.15 -1.95
N ILE A 317 18.34 15.04 -2.01
CA ILE A 317 17.52 15.65 -3.06
C ILE A 317 17.50 17.17 -2.91
N ARG A 318 17.36 17.69 -1.69
CA ARG A 318 17.40 19.13 -1.38
C ARG A 318 18.71 19.75 -1.83
N VAL A 319 19.84 19.12 -1.48
CA VAL A 319 21.18 19.55 -1.89
C VAL A 319 21.33 19.51 -3.42
N LYS A 320 20.87 18.44 -4.08
CA LYS A 320 20.90 18.34 -5.55
C LYS A 320 20.08 19.45 -6.21
N LYS A 321 18.87 19.74 -5.71
CA LYS A 321 17.99 20.81 -6.23
C LYS A 321 18.65 22.18 -6.08
N ASN A 322 19.26 22.46 -4.92
CA ASN A 322 19.98 23.71 -4.69
C ASN A 322 21.15 23.89 -5.66
N ARG A 323 21.93 22.82 -5.91
CA ARG A 323 23.03 22.84 -6.90
C ARG A 323 22.54 23.11 -8.32
N VAL A 324 21.42 22.50 -8.73
CA VAL A 324 20.82 22.74 -10.06
C VAL A 324 20.32 24.17 -10.18
N ASN A 325 19.64 24.70 -9.15
CA ASN A 325 19.16 26.08 -9.13
C ASN A 325 20.32 27.09 -9.22
N GLU A 326 21.41 26.84 -8.50
CA GLU A 326 22.61 27.69 -8.55
C GLU A 326 23.25 27.65 -9.95
N LYS A 327 23.37 26.47 -10.56
CA LYS A 327 23.88 26.32 -11.93
C LYS A 327 23.02 27.08 -12.94
N ASN A 328 21.70 26.94 -12.85
CA ASN A 328 20.75 27.65 -13.72
C ASN A 328 20.85 29.17 -13.56
N ARG A 329 21.00 29.66 -12.32
CA ARG A 329 21.17 31.08 -12.03
C ARG A 329 22.46 31.62 -12.65
N ARG A 330 23.59 30.90 -12.48
CA ARG A 330 24.88 31.27 -13.10
C ARG A 330 24.78 31.28 -14.64
N GLN A 331 24.08 30.32 -15.23
CA GLN A 331 23.89 30.26 -16.68
C GLN A 331 23.05 31.43 -17.21
N MET A 332 21.97 31.80 -16.50
CA MET A 332 21.17 32.98 -16.87
C MET A 332 21.97 34.28 -16.72
N GLU A 333 22.82 34.38 -15.70
CA GLU A 333 23.69 35.55 -15.49
C GLU A 333 24.74 35.68 -16.60
N LEU A 334 25.36 34.57 -17.02
CA LEU A 334 26.25 34.53 -18.17
C LEU A 334 25.54 34.96 -19.47
N GLN A 335 24.34 34.45 -19.73
CA GLN A 335 23.54 34.85 -20.90
C GLN A 335 23.15 36.33 -20.88
N ARG A 336 22.89 36.90 -19.70
CA ARG A 336 22.60 38.34 -19.54
C ARG A 336 23.85 39.17 -19.83
N LEU A 337 25.01 38.78 -19.30
CA LEU A 337 26.28 39.45 -19.57
C LEU A 337 26.63 39.40 -21.06
N GLU A 338 26.51 38.22 -21.70
CA GLU A 338 26.76 38.08 -23.15
C GLU A 338 25.85 38.96 -24.01
N LYS A 339 24.57 39.12 -23.63
CA LYS A 339 23.64 40.04 -24.31
C LYS A 339 24.02 41.50 -24.12
N ALA A 340 24.39 41.89 -22.90
CA ALA A 340 24.83 43.26 -22.61
C ALA A 340 26.09 43.62 -23.41
N THR A 341 27.09 42.73 -23.47
CA THR A 341 28.32 42.95 -24.23
C THR A 341 28.07 43.11 -25.74
N LYS A 342 27.11 42.35 -26.30
CA LYS A 342 26.73 42.48 -27.71
C LYS A 342 26.03 43.81 -28.02
N GLN A 343 25.14 44.28 -27.15
CA GLN A 343 24.47 45.58 -27.31
C GLN A 343 25.46 46.74 -27.25
N THR A 344 26.41 46.73 -26.31
CA THR A 344 27.46 47.76 -26.23
C THR A 344 28.42 47.75 -27.42
N GLY A 345 28.62 46.59 -28.07
CA GLY A 345 29.45 46.49 -29.27
C GLY A 345 28.76 46.96 -30.56
N GLU A 346 27.43 46.97 -30.57
CA GLU A 346 26.61 47.52 -31.67
C GLU A 346 26.40 49.03 -31.52
N GLU A 347 26.34 49.58 -30.29
CA GLU A 347 26.27 51.03 -30.05
C GLU A 347 27.60 51.77 -30.28
N GLN A 348 28.72 51.05 -30.35
CA GLN A 348 30.06 51.60 -30.62
C GLN A 348 30.47 51.53 -32.10
N ARG A 349 29.60 51.04 -32.98
CA ARG A 349 29.76 51.06 -34.45
C ARG A 349 28.84 52.10 -35.06
#